data_AF-A0A2E2BFR4-F1
#
_entry.id   AF-A0A2E2BFR4-F1
#
_cell.length_a   1.000
_cell.length_b   1.000
_cell.length_c   1.000
_cell.angle_alpha   90.00
_cell.angle_beta   90.00
_cell.angle_gamma   90.00
#
_symmetry.space_group_name_H-M   'P 1'
#
loop_
_entity.id
_entity.type
_entity.pdbx_description
1 polymer ?
#
loop_
_entity_poly.entity_id
_entity_poly.type
_entity_poly.pdbx_seq_one_letter_code
_entity_poly.pdbx_strand_id
1 'polypeptide(L)'
;MENYKMIITPEVLNEQKNDFTIIDIRSNEERQNFPLLGLDTILSSFDQNIDVAGKKVLICQFGIVTEGMIIEKKINNAFSLLGGAQAWAEYYNENEDLSRWARQTVLPEIGIEGQKKLLNSHVSIIGMGGLGCPVAQSLVIAGIGKLKLIDNDIVSISNLHRQPLYSFEDVNKKKILAAKSKLKILNPEVIIETDDTFFDDINGEELLFKTDVIIDATDNIKSRQKIDKISKKLKIPTVYGALFRFEGQVSILNVNGSPGYSDLFPSSNTNREDSCADAGVLSMLTAIIGNIQALEAIKLIVGINNNLIGKLLMYDGMNHKTEVIEL
;
A
#
# COMPACT_ATOMS: atom_id res chain seq x y z
N MET A 1 -5.34 -16.94 -20.24
CA MET A 1 -4.30 -15.97 -20.62
C MET A 1 -4.70 -15.04 -21.78
N GLU A 2 -5.90 -15.15 -22.37
CA GLU A 2 -6.36 -14.23 -23.43
C GLU A 2 -6.94 -12.90 -22.94
N ASN A 3 -7.32 -12.76 -21.67
CA ASN A 3 -7.96 -11.54 -21.15
C ASN A 3 -7.04 -10.32 -21.02
N TYR A 4 -5.71 -10.47 -21.03
CA TYR A 4 -4.78 -9.33 -21.04
C TYR A 4 -4.70 -8.62 -22.40
N LYS A 5 -5.30 -9.18 -23.46
CA LYS A 5 -5.29 -8.58 -24.80
C LYS A 5 -6.27 -7.41 -24.98
N MET A 6 -7.05 -7.06 -23.95
CA MET A 6 -8.10 -6.02 -24.06
C MET A 6 -7.81 -4.79 -23.20
N ILE A 7 -6.62 -4.63 -22.64
CA ILE A 7 -6.26 -3.47 -21.83
C ILE A 7 -4.99 -2.85 -22.41
N ILE A 8 -4.98 -1.52 -22.53
CA ILE A 8 -3.78 -0.75 -22.83
C ILE A 8 -3.60 0.36 -21.80
N THR A 9 -2.36 0.78 -21.55
CA THR A 9 -2.05 1.90 -20.66
C THR A 9 -2.07 3.23 -21.42
N PRO A 10 -2.16 4.37 -20.71
CA PRO A 10 -1.91 5.70 -21.30
C PRO A 10 -0.60 5.78 -22.09
N GLU A 11 0.50 5.22 -21.56
CA GLU A 11 1.78 5.20 -22.27
C GLU A 11 1.68 4.49 -23.64
N VAL A 12 1.15 3.26 -23.66
CA VAL A 12 0.99 2.49 -24.90
C VAL A 12 0.05 3.20 -25.88
N LEU A 13 -1.06 3.77 -25.38
CA LEU A 13 -1.97 4.55 -26.23
C LEU A 13 -1.25 5.73 -26.87
N ASN A 14 -0.43 6.47 -26.12
CA ASN A 14 0.27 7.63 -26.63
C ASN A 14 1.30 7.26 -27.71
N GLU A 15 2.07 6.19 -27.51
CA GLU A 15 3.07 5.70 -28.47
C GLU A 15 2.44 5.20 -29.78
N GLN A 16 1.23 4.62 -29.70
CA GLN A 16 0.58 3.93 -30.82
C GLN A 16 -0.75 4.58 -31.22
N LYS A 17 -1.00 5.84 -30.87
CA LYS A 17 -2.33 6.48 -31.02
C LYS A 17 -2.89 6.44 -32.43
N ASN A 18 -2.03 6.49 -33.45
CA ASN A 18 -2.44 6.42 -34.87
C ASN A 18 -2.92 5.03 -35.31
N ASP A 19 -2.63 3.99 -34.53
CA ASP A 19 -3.05 2.62 -34.81
C ASP A 19 -4.48 2.34 -34.30
N PHE A 20 -5.06 3.28 -33.55
CA PHE A 20 -6.33 3.09 -32.84
C PHE A 20 -7.37 4.13 -33.25
N THR A 21 -8.62 3.67 -33.40
CA THR A 21 -9.77 4.56 -33.29
C THR A 21 -10.14 4.74 -31.82
N ILE A 22 -10.21 5.98 -31.35
CA ILE A 22 -10.50 6.27 -29.95
C ILE A 22 -11.97 6.61 -29.78
N ILE A 23 -12.63 5.93 -28.86
CA ILE A 23 -14.09 6.00 -28.66
C ILE A 23 -14.35 6.46 -27.23
N ASP A 24 -14.83 7.70 -27.08
CA ASP A 24 -15.20 8.27 -25.80
C ASP A 24 -16.67 7.94 -25.49
N ILE A 25 -16.90 7.08 -24.51
CA ILE A 25 -18.24 6.63 -24.10
C ILE A 25 -18.79 7.35 -22.88
N ARG A 26 -18.13 8.42 -22.43
CA ARG A 26 -18.48 9.14 -21.20
C ARG A 26 -19.69 10.04 -21.38
N SER A 27 -20.16 10.61 -20.28
CA SER A 27 -21.16 11.68 -20.29
C SER A 27 -20.54 13.03 -20.72
N ASN A 28 -21.38 14.01 -21.03
CA ASN A 28 -20.92 15.38 -21.33
C ASN A 28 -20.22 16.03 -20.13
N GLU A 29 -20.70 15.77 -18.92
CA GLU A 29 -20.14 16.32 -17.67
C GLU A 29 -18.73 15.78 -17.42
N GLU A 30 -18.54 14.46 -17.52
CA GLU A 30 -17.23 13.81 -17.39
C GLU A 30 -16.22 14.33 -18.43
N ARG A 31 -16.66 14.55 -19.67
CA ARG A 31 -15.83 15.13 -20.73
C ARG A 31 -15.38 16.57 -20.44
N GLN A 32 -16.25 17.38 -19.83
CA GLN A 32 -15.91 18.75 -19.44
C GLN A 32 -14.92 18.77 -18.29
N ASN A 33 -15.09 17.88 -17.31
CA ASN A 33 -14.21 17.81 -16.14
C ASN A 33 -12.84 17.21 -16.47
N PHE A 34 -12.78 16.20 -17.36
CA PHE A 34 -11.56 15.49 -17.75
C PHE A 34 -11.46 15.38 -19.28
N PRO A 35 -11.07 16.44 -19.99
CA PRO A 35 -10.93 16.38 -21.44
C PRO A 35 -9.81 15.40 -21.84
N LEU A 36 -10.03 14.61 -22.90
CA LEU A 36 -9.02 13.73 -23.49
C LEU A 36 -8.10 14.53 -24.42
N LEU A 37 -7.32 15.44 -23.83
CA LEU A 37 -6.40 16.28 -24.58
C LEU A 37 -5.41 15.43 -25.39
N GLY A 38 -5.09 15.88 -26.61
CA GLY A 38 -4.16 15.20 -27.50
C GLY A 38 -4.69 13.95 -28.21
N LEU A 39 -5.97 13.60 -28.00
CA LEU A 39 -6.65 12.47 -28.67
C LEU A 39 -7.80 12.97 -29.55
N ASP A 40 -7.84 12.47 -30.79
CA ASP A 40 -9.01 12.63 -31.65
C ASP A 40 -10.02 11.52 -31.35
N THR A 41 -11.20 11.90 -30.87
CA THR A 41 -12.19 10.94 -30.33
C THR A 41 -13.49 10.91 -31.12
N ILE A 42 -14.06 9.71 -31.28
CA ILE A 42 -15.44 9.50 -31.74
C ILE A 42 -16.32 9.34 -30.51
N LEU A 43 -17.40 10.12 -30.44
CA LEU A 43 -18.36 10.03 -29.35
C LEU A 43 -19.30 8.85 -29.56
N SER A 44 -19.51 8.07 -28.50
CA SER A 44 -20.47 6.97 -28.45
C SER A 44 -21.10 6.92 -27.06
N SER A 45 -22.06 6.02 -26.85
CA SER A 45 -22.57 5.68 -25.52
C SER A 45 -22.52 4.18 -25.26
N PHE A 46 -22.78 3.78 -24.02
CA PHE A 46 -22.85 2.38 -23.63
C PHE A 46 -23.94 1.61 -24.38
N ASP A 47 -25.06 2.25 -24.75
CA ASP A 47 -26.18 1.56 -25.42
C ASP A 47 -26.00 1.44 -26.94
N GLN A 48 -25.14 2.26 -27.52
CA GLN A 48 -24.91 2.27 -28.96
C GLN A 48 -24.06 1.07 -29.42
N ASN A 49 -24.30 0.64 -30.65
CA ASN A 49 -23.44 -0.33 -31.33
C ASN A 49 -22.21 0.38 -31.87
N ILE A 50 -21.04 -0.16 -31.54
CA ILE A 50 -19.76 0.37 -32.00
C ILE A 50 -19.32 -0.46 -33.20
N ASP A 51 -19.64 0.01 -34.40
CA ASP A 51 -19.27 -0.61 -35.67
C ASP A 51 -18.23 0.23 -36.40
N VAL A 52 -16.99 0.21 -35.87
CA VAL A 52 -15.85 0.89 -36.48
C VAL A 52 -14.82 -0.14 -36.93
N ALA A 53 -14.22 0.06 -38.10
CA ALA A 53 -13.17 -0.81 -38.60
C ALA A 53 -11.87 -0.64 -37.80
N GLY A 54 -11.00 -1.66 -37.82
CA GLY A 54 -9.69 -1.60 -37.17
C GLY A 54 -9.69 -1.77 -35.65
N LYS A 55 -8.56 -1.42 -35.03
CA LYS A 55 -8.37 -1.47 -33.57
C LYS A 55 -9.06 -0.27 -32.92
N LYS A 56 -9.70 -0.50 -31.77
CA LYS A 56 -10.48 0.51 -31.07
C LYS A 56 -10.04 0.61 -29.62
N VAL A 57 -10.02 1.82 -29.08
CA VAL A 57 -9.81 2.03 -27.65
C VAL A 57 -11.04 2.70 -27.11
N LEU A 58 -11.78 1.99 -26.25
CA LEU A 58 -12.95 2.53 -25.57
C LEU A 58 -12.48 3.17 -24.27
N ILE A 59 -12.90 4.41 -24.06
CA ILE A 59 -12.54 5.21 -22.89
C ILE A 59 -13.80 5.60 -22.14
N CYS A 60 -13.92 5.11 -20.91
CA CYS A 60 -14.81 5.67 -19.91
C CYS A 60 -14.02 6.50 -18.88
N GLN A 61 -14.69 7.03 -17.86
CA GLN A 61 -14.05 7.91 -16.90
C GLN A 61 -12.90 7.24 -16.13
N PHE A 62 -13.07 5.98 -15.72
CA PHE A 62 -12.15 5.26 -14.83
C PHE A 62 -11.60 3.95 -15.40
N GLY A 63 -11.93 3.61 -16.65
CA GLY A 63 -11.56 2.33 -17.28
C GLY A 63 -12.34 1.10 -16.78
N ILE A 64 -13.31 1.28 -15.87
CA ILE A 64 -14.02 0.19 -15.19
C ILE A 64 -15.08 -0.46 -16.08
N VAL A 65 -15.89 0.34 -16.76
CA VAL A 65 -17.07 -0.16 -17.49
C VAL A 65 -16.72 -0.64 -18.90
N THR A 66 -15.61 -0.15 -19.46
CA THR A 66 -15.19 -0.44 -20.83
C THR A 66 -14.75 -1.88 -21.01
N GLU A 67 -14.08 -2.48 -20.02
CA GLU A 67 -13.72 -3.90 -20.06
C GLU A 67 -14.96 -4.80 -20.13
N GLY A 68 -15.95 -4.55 -19.26
CA GLY A 68 -17.23 -5.28 -19.24
C GLY A 68 -17.98 -5.12 -20.57
N MET A 69 -18.07 -3.89 -21.08
CA MET A 69 -18.74 -3.58 -22.35
C MET A 69 -18.13 -4.35 -23.53
N ILE A 70 -16.80 -4.42 -23.61
CA ILE A 70 -16.09 -5.13 -24.69
C ILE A 70 -16.46 -6.62 -24.67
N ILE A 71 -16.49 -7.22 -23.49
CA ILE A 71 -16.82 -8.65 -23.31
C ILE A 71 -18.30 -8.91 -23.61
N GLU A 72 -19.20 -8.16 -23.00
CA GLU A 72 -20.65 -8.35 -23.09
C GLU A 72 -21.17 -8.17 -24.52
N LYS A 73 -20.69 -7.13 -25.20
CA LYS A 73 -21.08 -6.83 -26.58
C LYS A 73 -20.22 -7.52 -27.63
N LYS A 74 -19.21 -8.29 -27.22
CA LYS A 74 -18.26 -8.98 -28.11
C LYS A 74 -17.64 -8.04 -29.14
N ILE A 75 -17.16 -6.88 -28.68
CA ILE A 75 -16.62 -5.85 -29.56
C ILE A 75 -15.26 -6.32 -30.08
N ASN A 76 -15.17 -6.56 -31.38
CA ASN A 76 -13.94 -7.07 -32.00
C ASN A 76 -12.84 -6.00 -32.04
N ASN A 77 -11.59 -6.43 -31.81
CA ASN A 77 -10.39 -5.59 -31.83
C ASN A 77 -10.50 -4.36 -30.93
N ALA A 78 -11.14 -4.50 -29.77
CA ALA A 78 -11.35 -3.42 -28.82
C ALA A 78 -10.49 -3.59 -27.57
N PHE A 79 -10.02 -2.45 -27.06
CA PHE A 79 -9.21 -2.32 -25.88
C PHE A 79 -9.86 -1.31 -24.93
N SER A 80 -9.75 -1.55 -23.64
CA SER A 80 -10.07 -0.62 -22.55
C SER A 80 -8.81 0.16 -22.21
N LEU A 81 -8.93 1.48 -22.05
CA LEU A 81 -7.85 2.28 -21.48
C LEU A 81 -7.81 2.09 -19.96
N LEU A 82 -6.70 1.55 -19.43
CA LEU A 82 -6.52 1.36 -18.01
C LEU A 82 -6.58 2.71 -17.28
N GLY A 83 -7.41 2.81 -16.25
CA GLY A 83 -7.66 4.06 -15.52
C GLY A 83 -8.47 5.12 -16.29
N GLY A 84 -8.87 4.82 -17.53
CA GLY A 84 -9.75 5.67 -18.32
C GLY A 84 -9.22 7.08 -18.55
N ALA A 85 -10.14 8.02 -18.68
CA ALA A 85 -9.81 9.41 -18.96
C ALA A 85 -9.05 10.10 -17.83
N GLN A 86 -9.26 9.70 -16.57
CA GLN A 86 -8.55 10.29 -15.44
C GLN A 86 -7.05 9.96 -15.49
N ALA A 87 -6.70 8.70 -15.74
CA ALA A 87 -5.29 8.31 -15.91
C ALA A 87 -4.67 8.91 -17.18
N TRP A 88 -5.45 9.03 -18.27
CA TRP A 88 -4.98 9.72 -19.47
C TRP A 88 -4.64 11.18 -19.21
N ALA A 89 -5.54 11.92 -18.54
CA ALA A 89 -5.34 13.33 -18.25
C ALA A 89 -4.07 13.55 -17.41
N GLU A 90 -3.84 12.69 -16.42
CA GLU A 90 -2.64 12.74 -15.60
C GLU A 90 -1.37 12.47 -16.43
N TYR A 91 -1.35 11.37 -17.19
CA TYR A 91 -0.24 11.04 -18.07
C TYR A 91 0.06 12.14 -19.10
N TYR A 92 -0.98 12.71 -19.72
CA TYR A 92 -0.80 13.74 -20.75
C TYR A 92 -0.23 15.05 -20.19
N ASN A 93 -0.61 15.42 -18.96
CA ASN A 93 -0.20 16.69 -18.35
C ASN A 93 1.14 16.60 -17.63
N GLU A 94 1.40 15.51 -16.91
CA GLU A 94 2.57 15.36 -16.02
C GLU A 94 3.55 14.28 -16.49
N ASN A 95 3.23 13.53 -17.55
CA ASN A 95 4.01 12.39 -18.05
C ASN A 95 4.20 11.28 -16.98
N GLU A 96 3.20 11.13 -16.10
CA GLU A 96 3.13 10.08 -15.08
C GLU A 96 1.99 9.09 -15.39
N ASP A 97 2.32 7.83 -15.64
CA ASP A 97 1.31 6.78 -15.87
C ASP A 97 0.84 6.19 -14.52
N LEU A 98 -0.23 6.75 -13.98
CA LEU A 98 -0.86 6.26 -12.73
C LEU A 98 -1.92 5.19 -12.96
N SER A 99 -2.08 4.69 -14.20
CA SER A 99 -3.17 3.77 -14.57
C SER A 99 -3.14 2.46 -13.78
N ARG A 100 -1.95 2.02 -13.35
CA ARG A 100 -1.77 0.86 -12.48
C ARG A 100 -2.61 0.92 -11.20
N TRP A 101 -2.76 2.11 -10.62
CA TRP A 101 -3.52 2.34 -9.39
C TRP A 101 -4.95 2.82 -9.63
N ALA A 102 -5.48 2.68 -10.85
CA ALA A 102 -6.82 3.13 -11.22
C ALA A 102 -7.92 2.75 -10.22
N ARG A 103 -7.91 1.51 -9.71
CA ARG A 103 -8.91 1.04 -8.74
C ARG A 103 -8.80 1.73 -7.37
N GLN A 104 -7.61 2.23 -7.04
CA GLN A 104 -7.34 2.99 -5.83
C GLN A 104 -7.68 4.47 -6.02
N THR A 105 -7.31 5.07 -7.16
CA THR A 105 -7.56 6.50 -7.47
C THR A 105 -9.04 6.82 -7.70
N VAL A 106 -9.88 5.80 -7.93
CA VAL A 106 -11.34 5.95 -8.01
C VAL A 106 -11.98 6.25 -6.65
N LEU A 107 -11.33 5.88 -5.55
CA LEU A 107 -11.83 6.21 -4.22
C LEU A 107 -11.73 7.73 -4.00
N PRO A 108 -12.84 8.44 -3.71
CA PRO A 108 -12.82 9.89 -3.53
C PRO A 108 -11.84 10.38 -2.46
N GLU A 109 -11.65 9.58 -1.42
CA GLU A 109 -10.72 9.88 -0.32
C GLU A 109 -9.25 9.78 -0.72
N ILE A 110 -8.94 9.06 -1.82
CA ILE A 110 -7.59 8.94 -2.36
C ILE A 110 -7.44 9.82 -3.59
N GLY A 111 -8.19 9.57 -4.66
CA GLY A 111 -8.04 10.31 -5.91
C GLY A 111 -6.64 10.16 -6.53
N ILE A 112 -6.36 10.98 -7.54
CA ILE A 112 -5.02 11.08 -8.14
C ILE A 112 -4.04 11.73 -7.15
N GLU A 113 -4.47 12.78 -6.47
CA GLU A 113 -3.64 13.51 -5.51
C GLU A 113 -3.18 12.64 -4.34
N GLY A 114 -4.05 11.79 -3.80
CA GLY A 114 -3.67 10.83 -2.76
C GLY A 114 -2.68 9.80 -3.28
N GLN A 115 -2.83 9.32 -4.52
CA GLN A 115 -1.84 8.43 -5.13
C GLN A 115 -0.47 9.11 -5.27
N LYS A 116 -0.44 10.38 -5.70
CA LYS A 116 0.80 11.17 -5.76
C LYS A 116 1.43 11.33 -4.38
N LYS A 117 0.64 11.55 -3.32
CA LYS A 117 1.17 11.58 -1.95
C LYS A 117 1.82 10.25 -1.56
N LEU A 118 1.21 9.11 -1.93
CA LEU A 118 1.79 7.79 -1.68
C LEU A 118 3.12 7.62 -2.43
N LEU A 119 3.16 7.96 -3.72
CA LEU A 119 4.36 7.88 -4.55
C LEU A 119 5.50 8.80 -4.09
N ASN A 120 5.19 9.88 -3.38
CA ASN A 120 6.18 10.80 -2.82
C ASN A 120 6.53 10.52 -1.35
N SER A 121 5.89 9.54 -0.72
CA SER A 121 6.08 9.26 0.70
C SER A 121 7.19 8.25 0.98
N HIS A 122 7.76 8.36 2.18
CA HIS A 122 8.82 7.52 2.71
C HIS A 122 8.39 6.85 4.02
N VAL A 123 8.25 5.52 3.98
CA VAL A 123 7.88 4.71 5.15
C VAL A 123 9.07 3.89 5.63
N SER A 124 9.31 3.86 6.93
CA SER A 124 10.31 2.98 7.54
C SER A 124 9.62 1.85 8.32
N ILE A 125 9.97 0.60 8.01
CA ILE A 125 9.50 -0.58 8.72
C ILE A 125 10.62 -1.12 9.60
N ILE A 126 10.35 -1.17 10.92
CA ILE A 126 11.27 -1.75 11.89
C ILE A 126 10.77 -3.14 12.26
N GLY A 127 11.51 -4.16 11.84
CA GLY A 127 11.14 -5.57 11.95
C GLY A 127 10.46 -6.11 10.68
N MET A 128 11.15 -7.02 9.99
CA MET A 128 10.69 -7.72 8.80
C MET A 128 10.24 -9.16 9.12
N GLY A 129 9.45 -9.26 10.20
CA GLY A 129 8.85 -10.48 10.71
C GLY A 129 7.41 -10.70 10.24
N GLY A 130 6.58 -11.31 11.11
CA GLY A 130 5.21 -11.68 10.76
C GLY A 130 4.31 -10.49 10.41
N LEU A 131 4.51 -9.34 11.06
CA LEU A 131 3.81 -8.09 10.78
C LEU A 131 4.45 -7.29 9.63
N GLY A 132 5.78 -7.19 9.63
CA GLY A 132 6.49 -6.38 8.63
C GLY A 132 6.34 -6.89 7.21
N CYS A 133 6.29 -8.21 7.00
CA CYS A 133 6.08 -8.82 5.68
C CYS A 133 4.79 -8.35 5.00
N PRO A 134 3.58 -8.55 5.57
CA PRO A 134 2.35 -8.08 4.96
C PRO A 134 2.28 -6.55 4.85
N VAL A 135 2.83 -5.79 5.81
CA VAL A 135 2.89 -4.32 5.69
C VAL A 135 3.68 -3.91 4.45
N ALA A 136 4.90 -4.42 4.30
CA ALA A 136 5.76 -4.09 3.18
C ALA A 136 5.12 -4.46 1.83
N GLN A 137 4.53 -5.67 1.73
CA GLN A 137 3.85 -6.11 0.51
C GLN A 137 2.71 -5.15 0.12
N SER A 138 1.86 -4.79 1.08
CA SER A 138 0.70 -3.96 0.82
C SER A 138 1.06 -2.51 0.49
N LEU A 139 2.03 -1.91 1.19
CA LEU A 139 2.51 -0.57 0.87
C LEU A 139 3.18 -0.49 -0.51
N VAL A 140 3.96 -1.51 -0.87
CA VAL A 140 4.64 -1.57 -2.19
C VAL A 140 3.63 -1.70 -3.33
N ILE A 141 2.59 -2.52 -3.17
CA ILE A 141 1.53 -2.68 -4.17
C ILE A 141 0.66 -1.42 -4.25
N ALA A 142 0.39 -0.76 -3.11
CA ALA A 142 -0.37 0.49 -3.04
C ALA A 142 0.36 1.70 -3.66
N GLY A 143 1.64 1.55 -3.99
CA GLY A 143 2.43 2.59 -4.67
C GLY A 143 3.12 3.55 -3.71
N ILE A 144 3.65 3.05 -2.60
CA ILE A 144 4.56 3.85 -1.77
C ILE A 144 5.83 4.19 -2.56
N GLY A 145 6.29 5.43 -2.47
CA GLY A 145 7.48 5.92 -3.18
C GLY A 145 8.77 5.29 -2.68
N LYS A 146 8.96 5.33 -1.37
CA LYS A 146 10.16 4.86 -0.70
C LYS A 146 9.83 4.02 0.53
N LEU A 147 10.49 2.87 0.64
CA LEU A 147 10.39 1.96 1.76
C LEU A 147 11.78 1.68 2.32
N LYS A 148 11.97 1.91 3.62
CA LYS A 148 13.19 1.58 4.34
C LYS A 148 12.94 0.39 5.26
N LEU A 149 13.71 -0.67 5.10
CA LEU A 149 13.59 -1.91 5.88
C LEU A 149 14.73 -2.00 6.89
N ILE A 150 14.38 -2.07 8.18
CA ILE A 150 15.35 -2.13 9.28
C ILE A 150 15.12 -3.43 10.04
N ASP A 151 16.01 -4.41 9.84
CA ASP A 151 15.97 -5.72 10.51
C ASP A 151 17.36 -6.39 10.34
N ASN A 152 17.88 -6.98 11.42
CA ASN A 152 19.22 -7.61 11.43
C ASN A 152 19.19 -9.14 11.38
N ASP A 153 18.00 -9.74 11.35
CA ASP A 153 17.82 -11.18 11.38
C ASP A 153 18.07 -11.84 10.03
N ILE A 154 18.21 -13.15 10.12
CA ILE A 154 18.32 -14.08 9.01
C ILE A 154 17.02 -14.88 8.92
N VAL A 155 16.60 -15.19 7.69
CA VAL A 155 15.43 -16.06 7.45
C VAL A 155 15.73 -17.47 7.96
N SER A 156 14.86 -17.97 8.85
CA SER A 156 14.89 -19.33 9.36
C SER A 156 13.69 -20.15 8.87
N ILE A 157 13.83 -21.48 8.80
CA ILE A 157 12.73 -22.40 8.47
C ILE A 157 11.54 -22.19 9.42
N SER A 158 11.79 -21.94 10.71
CA SER A 158 10.73 -21.67 11.71
C SER A 158 10.01 -20.33 11.50
N ASN A 159 10.46 -19.50 10.57
CA ASN A 159 9.78 -18.24 10.21
C ASN A 159 8.74 -18.43 9.11
N LEU A 160 8.94 -19.39 8.21
CA LEU A 160 8.21 -19.51 6.95
C LEU A 160 6.71 -19.70 7.14
N HIS A 161 6.28 -20.32 8.25
CA HIS A 161 4.85 -20.50 8.52
C HIS A 161 4.08 -19.18 8.70
N ARG A 162 4.76 -18.09 9.12
CA ARG A 162 4.15 -16.77 9.43
C ARG A 162 4.76 -15.57 8.72
N GLN A 163 5.76 -15.79 7.88
CA GLN A 163 6.44 -14.73 7.13
C GLN A 163 6.37 -15.06 5.63
N PRO A 164 5.17 -14.95 5.02
CA PRO A 164 4.89 -15.47 3.67
C PRO A 164 5.63 -14.70 2.55
N LEU A 165 6.35 -13.63 2.87
CA LEU A 165 7.25 -12.95 1.94
C LEU A 165 8.48 -13.82 1.59
N TYR A 166 8.90 -14.70 2.51
CA TYR A 166 10.07 -15.56 2.34
C TYR A 166 9.69 -16.97 1.89
N SER A 167 10.55 -17.59 1.09
CA SER A 167 10.44 -19.01 0.73
C SER A 167 11.57 -19.86 1.31
N PHE A 168 11.52 -21.17 1.10
CA PHE A 168 12.62 -22.08 1.45
C PHE A 168 13.97 -21.69 0.81
N GLU A 169 13.93 -21.04 -0.36
CA GLU A 169 15.14 -20.57 -1.06
C GLU A 169 15.80 -19.38 -0.35
N ASP A 170 15.10 -18.73 0.58
CA ASP A 170 15.58 -17.55 1.31
C ASP A 170 16.19 -17.90 2.66
N VAL A 171 16.08 -19.14 3.12
CA VAL A 171 16.69 -19.60 4.38
C VAL A 171 18.19 -19.31 4.38
N ASN A 172 18.70 -18.82 5.51
CA ASN A 172 20.07 -18.34 5.72
C ASN A 172 20.42 -17.01 5.02
N LYS A 173 19.50 -16.36 4.30
CA LYS A 173 19.70 -15.00 3.80
C LYS A 173 19.23 -13.98 4.84
N LYS A 174 19.80 -12.77 4.80
CA LYS A 174 19.32 -11.63 5.56
C LYS A 174 17.88 -11.30 5.16
N LYS A 175 16.99 -11.14 6.15
CA LYS A 175 15.56 -10.87 5.93
C LYS A 175 15.34 -9.67 5.03
N ILE A 176 16.02 -8.55 5.31
CA ILE A 176 15.94 -7.32 4.52
C ILE A 176 16.34 -7.50 3.05
N LEU A 177 17.34 -8.33 2.75
CA LEU A 177 17.80 -8.56 1.38
C LEU A 177 16.82 -9.45 0.61
N ALA A 178 16.33 -10.52 1.25
CA ALA A 178 15.29 -11.37 0.69
C ALA A 178 14.00 -10.57 0.45
N ALA A 179 13.58 -9.78 1.43
CA ALA A 179 12.42 -8.90 1.34
C ALA A 179 12.55 -7.91 0.18
N LYS A 180 13.66 -7.17 0.10
CA LYS A 180 13.93 -6.22 -1.00
C LYS A 180 13.82 -6.90 -2.37
N SER A 181 14.43 -8.07 -2.54
CA SER A 181 14.35 -8.82 -3.80
C SER A 181 12.90 -9.19 -4.16
N LYS A 182 12.10 -9.65 -3.21
CA LYS A 182 10.71 -10.07 -3.45
C LYS A 182 9.78 -8.88 -3.69
N LEU A 183 9.96 -7.80 -2.93
CA LEU A 183 9.17 -6.57 -3.07
C LEU A 183 9.43 -5.87 -4.40
N LYS A 184 10.68 -5.87 -4.90
CA LYS A 184 11.01 -5.34 -6.24
C LYS A 184 10.34 -6.09 -7.38
N ILE A 185 9.98 -7.37 -7.20
CA ILE A 185 9.17 -8.12 -8.17
C ILE A 185 7.74 -7.59 -8.18
N LEU A 186 7.19 -7.26 -7.00
CA LEU A 186 5.83 -6.71 -6.89
C LEU A 186 5.74 -5.32 -7.51
N ASN A 187 6.70 -4.45 -7.24
CA ASN A 187 6.78 -3.14 -7.85
C ASN A 187 8.25 -2.76 -8.11
N PRO A 188 8.70 -2.71 -9.38
CA PRO A 188 10.07 -2.33 -9.70
C PRO A 188 10.41 -0.87 -9.37
N GLU A 189 9.41 0.01 -9.32
CA GLU A 189 9.60 1.46 -9.23
C GLU A 189 9.86 1.95 -7.81
N VAL A 190 9.30 1.28 -6.79
CA VAL A 190 9.49 1.69 -5.37
C VAL A 190 10.97 1.70 -5.00
N ILE A 191 11.44 2.76 -4.34
CA ILE A 191 12.80 2.83 -3.82
C ILE A 191 12.85 2.01 -2.52
N ILE A 192 13.67 0.95 -2.49
CA ILE A 192 13.83 0.12 -1.28
C ILE A 192 15.24 0.25 -0.72
N GLU A 193 15.32 0.85 0.47
CA GLU A 193 16.52 0.93 1.31
C GLU A 193 16.49 -0.14 2.38
N THR A 194 17.66 -0.63 2.79
CA THR A 194 17.80 -1.74 3.72
C THR A 194 18.94 -1.46 4.67
N ASP A 195 18.70 -1.61 5.97
CA ASP A 195 19.71 -1.48 7.02
C ASP A 195 19.77 -2.76 7.86
N ASP A 196 20.91 -3.45 7.80
CA ASP A 196 21.21 -4.67 8.54
C ASP A 196 21.67 -4.33 9.97
N THR A 197 20.80 -3.68 10.74
CA THR A 197 21.15 -3.18 12.08
C THR A 197 20.03 -3.42 13.07
N PHE A 198 20.40 -3.66 14.32
CA PHE A 198 19.44 -3.61 15.41
C PHE A 198 19.09 -2.14 15.69
N PHE A 199 17.80 -1.81 15.72
CA PHE A 199 17.35 -0.44 15.97
C PHE A 199 17.56 -0.03 17.43
N ASP A 200 18.26 1.08 17.66
CA ASP A 200 18.58 1.56 19.01
C ASP A 200 18.66 3.09 19.14
N ASP A 201 18.98 3.56 20.35
CA ASP A 201 19.10 4.97 20.69
C ASP A 201 20.27 5.69 19.99
N ILE A 202 21.25 4.94 19.46
CA ILE A 202 22.46 5.49 18.83
C ILE A 202 22.19 5.72 17.35
N ASN A 203 21.57 4.76 16.68
CA ASN A 203 21.35 4.80 15.23
C ASN A 203 19.98 5.32 14.80
N GLY A 204 18.97 5.29 15.69
CA GLY A 204 17.59 5.42 15.25
C GLY A 204 17.22 6.80 14.67
N GLU A 205 17.87 7.88 15.11
CA GLU A 205 17.64 9.21 14.53
C GLU A 205 18.15 9.32 13.09
N GLU A 206 19.32 8.75 12.80
CA GLU A 206 19.88 8.68 11.45
C GLU A 206 19.06 7.74 10.58
N LEU A 207 18.68 6.57 11.12
CA LEU A 207 17.88 5.60 10.39
C LEU A 207 16.51 6.14 9.98
N LEU A 208 15.88 6.99 10.80
CA LEU A 208 14.55 7.55 10.56
C LEU A 208 14.57 8.94 9.90
N PHE A 209 15.73 9.38 9.42
CA PHE A 209 15.85 10.66 8.73
C PHE A 209 14.94 10.71 7.48
N LYS A 210 14.13 11.77 7.38
CA LYS A 210 13.13 12.00 6.32
C LYS A 210 12.05 10.91 6.22
N THR A 211 11.81 10.15 7.28
CA THR A 211 10.70 9.21 7.32
C THR A 211 9.40 9.95 7.59
N ASP A 212 8.38 9.72 6.77
CA ASP A 212 7.04 10.30 6.96
C ASP A 212 6.22 9.49 7.96
N VAL A 213 6.34 8.16 7.92
CA VAL A 213 5.63 7.23 8.82
C VAL A 213 6.54 6.08 9.23
N ILE A 214 6.55 5.76 10.53
CA ILE A 214 7.20 4.58 11.08
C ILE A 214 6.17 3.47 11.23
N ILE A 215 6.53 2.25 10.82
CA ILE A 215 5.81 1.03 11.15
C ILE A 215 6.60 0.29 12.22
N ASP A 216 6.01 0.18 13.41
CA ASP A 216 6.53 -0.72 14.44
C ASP A 216 5.97 -2.12 14.20
N ALA A 217 6.81 -2.99 13.65
CA ALA A 217 6.51 -4.39 13.41
C ALA A 217 7.40 -5.30 14.29
N THR A 218 7.86 -4.77 15.42
CA THR A 218 8.72 -5.48 16.38
C THR A 218 7.90 -6.31 17.38
N ASP A 219 8.53 -7.34 17.93
CA ASP A 219 7.89 -8.33 18.81
C ASP A 219 8.32 -8.23 20.28
N ASN A 220 9.12 -7.22 20.64
CA ASN A 220 9.65 -7.06 21.99
C ASN A 220 9.48 -5.63 22.52
N ILE A 221 9.18 -5.53 23.83
CA ILE A 221 8.87 -4.27 24.52
C ILE A 221 10.02 -3.26 24.43
N LYS A 222 11.28 -3.72 24.51
CA LYS A 222 12.47 -2.84 24.52
C LYS A 222 12.61 -2.09 23.19
N SER A 223 12.42 -2.76 22.05
CA SER A 223 12.40 -2.12 20.74
C SER A 223 11.26 -1.11 20.63
N ARG A 224 10.06 -1.45 21.08
CA ARG A 224 8.89 -0.54 21.04
C ARG A 224 9.11 0.75 21.82
N GLN A 225 9.69 0.65 23.02
CA GLN A 225 10.04 1.82 23.85
C GLN A 225 11.09 2.72 23.17
N LYS A 226 12.08 2.13 22.49
CA LYS A 226 13.09 2.88 21.73
C LYS A 226 12.47 3.59 20.52
N ILE A 227 11.61 2.88 19.77
CA ILE A 227 10.86 3.45 18.65
C ILE A 227 10.03 4.64 19.13
N ASP A 228 9.28 4.48 20.23
CA ASP A 228 8.46 5.53 20.82
C ASP A 228 9.27 6.78 21.17
N LYS A 229 10.38 6.59 21.90
CA LYS A 229 11.26 7.68 22.29
C LYS A 229 11.78 8.47 21.08
N ILE A 230 12.23 7.78 20.03
CA ILE A 230 12.81 8.41 18.84
C ILE A 230 11.71 9.05 17.98
N SER A 231 10.58 8.36 17.78
CA SER A 231 9.39 8.87 17.10
C SER A 231 8.89 10.17 17.75
N LYS A 232 8.78 10.23 19.09
CA LYS A 232 8.45 11.44 19.84
C LYS A 232 9.45 12.56 19.59
N LYS A 233 10.75 12.27 19.66
CA LYS A 233 11.82 13.25 19.45
C LYS A 233 11.78 13.84 18.04
N LEU A 234 11.60 13.00 17.03
CA LEU A 234 11.56 13.41 15.62
C LEU A 234 10.19 13.92 15.16
N LYS A 235 9.14 13.75 15.97
CA LYS A 235 7.74 14.05 15.65
C LYS A 235 7.25 13.30 14.41
N ILE A 236 7.64 12.03 14.28
CA ILE A 236 7.23 11.17 13.18
C ILE A 236 6.12 10.23 13.68
N PRO A 237 4.96 10.14 13.01
CA PRO A 237 3.89 9.21 13.39
C PRO A 237 4.40 7.76 13.40
N THR A 238 3.99 7.00 14.41
CA THR A 238 4.24 5.55 14.48
C THR A 238 2.95 4.76 14.39
N VAL A 239 2.85 3.87 13.41
CA VAL A 239 1.77 2.88 13.34
C VAL A 239 2.22 1.63 14.10
N TYR A 240 1.73 1.52 15.33
CA TYR A 240 2.00 0.40 16.23
C TYR A 240 1.20 -0.84 15.83
N GLY A 241 1.85 -2.01 15.90
CA GLY A 241 1.19 -3.30 15.73
C GLY A 241 1.69 -4.31 16.75
N ALA A 242 0.77 -5.08 17.34
CA ALA A 242 1.13 -6.18 18.23
C ALA A 242 0.16 -7.35 18.13
N LEU A 243 0.64 -8.50 18.58
CA LEU A 243 -0.05 -9.77 18.53
C LEU A 243 0.17 -10.51 19.84
N PHE A 244 -0.88 -11.19 20.32
CA PHE A 244 -0.77 -12.16 21.39
C PHE A 244 -1.80 -13.27 21.18
N ARG A 245 -1.35 -14.50 20.91
CA ARG A 245 -2.22 -15.64 20.58
C ARG A 245 -3.17 -15.33 19.40
N PHE A 246 -4.46 -15.14 19.67
CA PHE A 246 -5.52 -14.81 18.70
C PHE A 246 -5.90 -13.33 18.72
N GLU A 247 -5.25 -12.53 19.56
CA GLU A 247 -5.53 -11.10 19.71
C GLU A 247 -4.51 -10.26 18.94
N GLY A 248 -4.99 -9.17 18.37
CA GLY A 248 -4.17 -8.18 17.69
C GLY A 248 -4.49 -6.76 18.12
N GLN A 249 -3.50 -5.88 18.00
CA GLN A 249 -3.61 -4.48 18.39
C GLN A 249 -3.02 -3.58 17.31
N VAL A 250 -3.69 -2.47 17.00
CA VAL A 250 -3.16 -1.40 16.14
C VAL A 250 -3.50 -0.03 16.70
N SER A 251 -2.55 0.91 16.63
CA SER A 251 -2.76 2.31 17.01
C SER A 251 -1.85 3.24 16.20
N ILE A 252 -2.24 4.49 16.05
CA ILE A 252 -1.35 5.55 15.56
C ILE A 252 -0.90 6.41 16.75
N LEU A 253 0.39 6.38 16.99
CA LEU A 253 1.06 6.97 18.14
C LEU A 253 1.86 8.21 17.74
N ASN A 254 2.04 9.12 18.71
CA ASN A 254 2.89 10.31 18.59
C ASN A 254 2.43 11.31 17.50
N VAL A 255 1.12 11.53 17.36
CA VAL A 255 0.55 12.45 16.37
C VAL A 255 -0.35 13.46 17.06
N ASN A 256 -0.14 14.76 16.80
CA ASN A 256 -0.99 15.85 17.29
C ASN A 256 -1.25 15.81 18.82
N GLY A 257 -0.25 15.36 19.60
CA GLY A 257 -0.37 15.22 21.05
C GLY A 257 -1.03 13.92 21.53
N SER A 258 -1.32 12.98 20.62
CA SER A 258 -1.77 11.64 21.01
C SER A 258 -0.72 10.90 21.84
N PRO A 259 -1.14 9.96 22.70
CA PRO A 259 -0.22 9.15 23.48
C PRO A 259 0.77 8.37 22.61
N GLY A 260 1.97 8.20 23.13
CA GLY A 260 2.97 7.26 22.60
C GLY A 260 2.88 5.89 23.26
N TYR A 261 3.72 4.97 22.82
CA TYR A 261 3.72 3.59 23.31
C TYR A 261 3.93 3.53 24.83
N SER A 262 4.89 4.31 25.35
CA SER A 262 5.24 4.30 26.77
C SER A 262 4.18 4.94 27.67
N ASP A 263 3.27 5.73 27.09
CA ASP A 263 2.14 6.33 27.81
C ASP A 263 1.01 5.29 27.96
N LEU A 264 0.82 4.44 26.94
CA LEU A 264 -0.15 3.33 26.95
C LEU A 264 0.31 2.14 27.78
N PHE A 265 1.60 1.82 27.69
CA PHE A 265 2.21 0.66 28.33
C PHE A 265 3.38 1.13 29.21
N PRO A 266 3.10 1.80 30.34
CA PRO A 266 4.14 2.27 31.25
C PRO A 266 4.96 1.09 31.77
N SER A 267 6.25 1.33 31.98
CA SER A 267 7.20 0.32 32.45
C SER A 267 6.72 -0.24 33.80
N SER A 268 6.18 -1.45 33.83
CA SER A 268 5.87 -2.13 35.08
C SER A 268 7.14 -2.78 35.64
N ASN A 269 7.40 -2.63 36.94
CA ASN A 269 8.50 -3.30 37.67
C ASN A 269 8.40 -4.83 37.72
N THR A 270 7.47 -5.43 36.99
CA THR A 270 7.31 -6.88 36.89
C THR A 270 8.05 -7.37 35.65
N ASN A 271 8.96 -8.33 35.85
CA ASN A 271 9.65 -9.09 34.80
C ASN A 271 8.65 -9.95 34.00
N ARG A 272 7.58 -9.37 33.43
CA ARG A 272 6.81 -9.97 32.34
C ARG A 272 7.63 -9.84 31.06
N GLU A 273 8.84 -10.40 31.07
CA GLU A 273 9.65 -10.66 29.89
C GLU A 273 9.15 -11.91 29.14
N ASP A 274 8.08 -12.57 29.62
CA ASP A 274 7.44 -13.71 28.97
C ASP A 274 6.96 -13.31 27.58
N SER A 275 7.80 -13.69 26.63
CA SER A 275 7.82 -13.24 25.26
C SER A 275 6.55 -13.67 24.54
N CYS A 276 6.03 -12.82 23.65
CA CYS A 276 5.02 -13.24 22.67
C CYS A 276 5.48 -14.47 21.86
N ALA A 277 6.78 -14.78 21.83
CA ALA A 277 7.33 -15.95 21.15
C ALA A 277 6.90 -17.29 21.80
N ASP A 278 6.63 -17.33 23.10
CA ASP A 278 6.24 -18.57 23.80
C ASP A 278 4.75 -18.91 23.67
N ALA A 279 3.91 -17.90 23.34
CA ALA A 279 2.46 -18.07 23.25
C ALA A 279 1.99 -18.63 21.89
N GLY A 280 2.88 -18.69 20.90
CA GLY A 280 2.56 -19.06 19.52
C GLY A 280 1.75 -17.98 18.78
N VAL A 281 1.84 -17.98 17.44
CA VAL A 281 1.10 -17.04 16.59
C VAL A 281 0.70 -17.68 15.26
N LEU A 282 -0.51 -17.37 14.80
CA LEU A 282 -1.01 -17.78 13.49
C LEU A 282 -0.71 -16.74 12.42
N SER A 283 -0.34 -17.21 11.23
CA SER A 283 0.09 -16.35 10.13
C SER A 283 -1.00 -15.48 9.54
N MET A 284 -2.25 -15.96 9.53
CA MET A 284 -3.39 -15.16 9.09
C MET A 284 -3.61 -13.96 9.99
N LEU A 285 -3.40 -14.12 11.31
CA LEU A 285 -3.53 -13.02 12.25
C LEU A 285 -2.43 -11.97 12.02
N THR A 286 -1.19 -12.41 11.77
CA THR A 286 -0.11 -11.46 11.45
C THR A 286 -0.41 -10.69 10.16
N ALA A 287 -1.00 -11.34 9.15
CA ALA A 287 -1.45 -10.70 7.93
C ALA A 287 -2.61 -9.72 8.15
N ILE A 288 -3.60 -10.05 8.97
CA ILE A 288 -4.72 -9.15 9.30
C ILE A 288 -4.17 -7.88 9.96
N ILE A 289 -3.40 -8.02 11.03
CA ILE A 289 -2.89 -6.88 11.80
C ILE A 289 -1.89 -6.06 10.99
N GLY A 290 -0.99 -6.70 10.24
CA GLY A 290 -0.07 -6.00 9.35
C GLY A 290 -0.80 -5.23 8.23
N ASN A 291 -1.89 -5.77 7.68
CA ASN A 291 -2.68 -5.03 6.69
C ASN A 291 -3.45 -3.87 7.30
N ILE A 292 -3.91 -3.98 8.55
CA ILE A 292 -4.49 -2.83 9.27
C ILE A 292 -3.41 -1.76 9.48
N GLN A 293 -2.17 -2.13 9.87
CA GLN A 293 -1.07 -1.16 9.96
C GLN A 293 -0.80 -0.47 8.62
N ALA A 294 -0.74 -1.22 7.51
CA ALA A 294 -0.54 -0.65 6.18
C ALA A 294 -1.67 0.31 5.77
N LEU A 295 -2.92 -0.06 6.06
CA LEU A 295 -4.09 0.77 5.80
C LEU A 295 -4.03 2.09 6.59
N GLU A 296 -3.68 2.03 7.87
CA GLU A 296 -3.53 3.24 8.69
C GLU A 296 -2.38 4.13 8.22
N ALA A 297 -1.27 3.56 7.76
CA ALA A 297 -0.18 4.33 7.16
C ALA A 297 -0.64 5.06 5.89
N ILE A 298 -1.38 4.39 4.99
CA ILE A 298 -1.95 5.02 3.79
C ILE A 298 -2.91 6.15 4.16
N LYS A 299 -3.79 5.90 5.14
CA LYS A 299 -4.74 6.92 5.62
C LYS A 299 -4.02 8.14 6.16
N LEU A 300 -2.93 7.97 6.90
CA LEU A 300 -2.09 9.07 7.37
C LEU A 300 -1.48 9.87 6.23
N ILE A 301 -0.83 9.20 5.29
CA ILE A 301 -0.13 9.85 4.16
C ILE A 301 -1.10 10.63 3.28
N VAL A 302 -2.26 10.04 2.99
CA VAL A 302 -3.28 10.68 2.14
C VAL A 302 -4.03 11.80 2.88
N GLY A 303 -4.16 11.71 4.20
CA GLY A 303 -4.85 12.68 5.05
C GLY A 303 -6.31 12.32 5.36
N ILE A 304 -6.62 11.03 5.47
CA ILE A 304 -7.95 10.54 5.82
C ILE A 304 -8.15 10.66 7.34
N ASN A 305 -9.13 11.47 7.75
CA ASN A 305 -9.38 11.82 9.15
C ASN A 305 -9.89 10.66 10.02
N ASN A 306 -10.67 9.73 9.45
CA ASN A 306 -11.20 8.60 10.20
C ASN A 306 -10.12 7.52 10.37
N ASN A 307 -9.17 7.74 11.27
CA ASN A 307 -7.99 6.89 11.50
C ASN A 307 -7.85 6.52 12.99
N LEU A 308 -6.78 5.79 13.32
CA LEU A 308 -6.47 5.33 14.68
C LEU A 308 -5.58 6.29 15.49
N ILE A 309 -5.49 7.59 15.14
CA ILE A 309 -4.83 8.58 15.99
C ILE A 309 -5.63 8.70 17.29
N GLY A 310 -4.95 8.55 18.43
CA GLY A 310 -5.59 8.63 19.75
C GLY A 310 -6.53 7.46 20.04
N LYS A 311 -6.39 6.34 19.32
CA LYS A 311 -7.24 5.16 19.47
C LYS A 311 -6.42 3.89 19.45
N LEU A 312 -6.84 2.90 20.22
CA LEU A 312 -6.32 1.54 20.19
C LEU A 312 -7.39 0.60 19.64
N LEU A 313 -7.17 0.08 18.44
CA LEU A 313 -7.97 -1.01 17.90
C LEU A 313 -7.51 -2.33 18.50
N MET A 314 -8.44 -3.05 19.12
CA MET A 314 -8.30 -4.43 19.56
C MET A 314 -9.06 -5.34 18.60
N TYR A 315 -8.41 -6.42 18.15
CA TYR A 315 -9.02 -7.44 17.29
C TYR A 315 -8.96 -8.80 17.98
N ASP A 316 -10.12 -9.39 18.23
CA ASP A 316 -10.27 -10.77 18.68
C ASP A 316 -10.48 -11.67 17.47
N GLY A 317 -9.43 -12.40 17.10
CA GLY A 317 -9.45 -13.33 15.96
C GLY A 317 -10.19 -14.64 16.19
N MET A 318 -10.54 -14.99 17.43
CA MET A 318 -11.39 -16.15 17.71
C MET A 318 -12.86 -15.86 17.41
N ASN A 319 -13.32 -14.66 17.76
CA ASN A 319 -14.73 -14.28 17.63
C ASN A 319 -14.99 -13.29 16.48
N HIS A 320 -13.94 -12.85 15.79
CA HIS A 320 -13.97 -11.77 14.79
C HIS A 320 -14.60 -10.48 15.33
N LYS A 321 -14.29 -10.13 16.58
CA LYS A 321 -14.77 -8.89 17.21
C LYS A 321 -13.70 -7.81 17.14
N THR A 322 -14.14 -6.58 16.98
CA THR A 322 -13.30 -5.38 17.09
C THR A 322 -13.81 -4.51 18.22
N GLU A 323 -12.88 -3.95 18.99
CA GLU A 323 -13.15 -2.92 19.98
C GLU A 323 -12.18 -1.77 19.74
N VAL A 324 -12.66 -0.53 19.82
CA VAL A 324 -11.83 0.66 19.68
C VAL A 324 -11.87 1.40 21.01
N ILE A 325 -10.70 1.56 21.62
CA ILE A 325 -10.51 2.26 22.89
C ILE A 325 -9.96 3.65 22.57
N GLU A 326 -10.63 4.70 23.04
CA GLU A 326 -10.13 6.08 22.95
C GLU A 326 -9.04 6.32 24.02
N LEU A 327 -7.96 7.02 23.65
CA LEU A 327 -6.73 7.17 24.43
C LEU A 327 -6.53 8.58 25.00
#